data_AF-A0A1I5Z2R1-F1
#
_entry.id   AF-A0A1I5Z2R1-F1
#
_cell.length_a   1.000
_cell.length_b   1.000
_cell.length_c   1.000
_cell.angle_alpha   90.00
_cell.angle_beta   90.00
_cell.angle_gamma   90.00
#
_symmetry.space_group_name_H-M   'P 1'
#
loop_
_entity.id
_entity.type
_entity.pdbx_description
1 polymer ?
#
loop_
_entity_poly.entity_id
_entity_poly.type
_entity_poly.pdbx_seq_one_letter_code
_entity_poly.pdbx_strand_id
1 'polypeptide(L)'
;MPIEWKDKIAVRGYELVPDFFSSLEILSKQLSLDKNKAYGIKRLQSGGNGRELLIDFDSLPLEMREKLGDPRKVTNWMDKFYKFSKDVEDFYLLYRFESGKGLESKHVKEYTVNACTLKAAGLLKTARTAERLSKRGSLRGIPTTIWKDAIYFKKVQQMKYGYEHTLPANERRFLEALRKFDTEGLESLISRKHENKNAVKVTADVIELLNNLFAGRLVKPTAKMVFNEYMRFWVGQLEVINNETGEVYNRHNFPSLDDRTILAYLCRWENKIGTWNKRAGDRQRYQNQFKVTHRFTPAKMAGSILSVDDRNPPFILPNGKRVWFYIGIDLASEAWTTYVHGTTKEGIITDFYKNLVRDYASYGVGLPLELECESAL
;
A
#
# COMPACT_ATOMS: atom_id res chain seq x y z
N MET A 1 -18.59 18.19 -18.87
CA MET A 1 -18.96 17.17 -19.85
C MET A 1 -20.47 17.01 -19.86
N PRO A 2 -21.11 17.16 -21.04
CA PRO A 2 -22.55 17.03 -21.16
C PRO A 2 -23.03 15.61 -20.85
N ILE A 3 -24.17 15.49 -20.15
CA ILE A 3 -24.76 14.25 -19.63
C ILE A 3 -26.18 14.08 -20.18
N GLU A 4 -26.62 12.85 -20.39
CA GLU A 4 -28.00 12.57 -20.76
C GLU A 4 -28.96 12.73 -19.56
N TRP A 5 -29.99 13.56 -19.71
CA TRP A 5 -30.95 13.90 -18.68
C TRP A 5 -32.37 14.07 -19.27
N LYS A 6 -33.27 13.13 -18.96
CA LYS A 6 -34.69 13.14 -19.41
C LYS A 6 -34.82 13.41 -20.92
N ASP A 7 -34.17 12.58 -21.72
CA ASP A 7 -34.15 12.63 -23.20
C ASP A 7 -33.46 13.87 -23.82
N LYS A 8 -32.83 14.72 -22.98
CA LYS A 8 -32.06 15.89 -23.40
C LYS A 8 -30.61 15.77 -22.95
N ILE A 9 -29.70 16.48 -23.63
CA ILE A 9 -28.33 16.62 -23.13
C ILE A 9 -28.27 17.83 -22.19
N ALA A 10 -27.78 17.60 -20.98
CA ALA A 10 -27.57 18.60 -19.96
C ALA A 10 -26.07 18.89 -19.75
N VAL A 11 -25.72 20.15 -19.53
CA VAL A 11 -24.38 20.58 -19.09
C VAL A 11 -24.49 21.06 -17.64
N ARG A 12 -23.51 20.71 -16.81
CA ARG A 12 -23.51 21.15 -15.41
C ARG A 12 -23.00 22.59 -15.32
N GLY A 13 -23.58 23.39 -14.44
CA GLY A 13 -23.26 24.81 -14.32
C GLY A 13 -21.77 25.12 -14.08
N TYR A 14 -21.07 24.27 -13.33
CA TYR A 14 -19.64 24.44 -13.06
C TYR A 14 -18.75 24.17 -14.28
N GLU A 15 -19.27 23.56 -15.33
CA GLU A 15 -18.49 23.23 -16.54
C GLU A 15 -18.47 24.38 -17.54
N LEU A 16 -19.34 25.37 -17.31
CA LEU A 16 -19.38 26.61 -18.08
C LEU A 16 -18.57 27.74 -17.41
N VAL A 17 -18.13 27.53 -16.17
CA VAL A 17 -17.41 28.50 -15.33
C VAL A 17 -16.04 27.90 -14.98
N PRO A 18 -14.92 28.59 -15.21
CA PRO A 18 -14.78 29.98 -15.66
C PRO A 18 -14.71 30.15 -17.18
N ASP A 19 -14.64 29.05 -17.94
CA ASP A 19 -14.21 29.06 -19.34
C ASP A 19 -15.10 29.89 -20.28
N PHE A 20 -16.40 29.98 -19.99
CA PHE A 20 -17.37 30.75 -20.78
C PHE A 20 -18.04 31.87 -19.98
N PHE A 21 -18.16 31.71 -18.67
CA PHE A 21 -18.70 32.71 -17.76
C PHE A 21 -17.77 32.90 -16.58
N SER A 22 -17.50 34.15 -16.21
CA SER A 22 -16.57 34.48 -15.13
C SER A 22 -17.07 34.07 -13.74
N SER A 23 -18.38 33.92 -13.53
CA SER A 23 -18.94 33.40 -12.27
C SER A 23 -20.29 32.72 -12.47
N LEU A 24 -20.65 31.85 -11.51
CA LEU A 24 -21.97 31.20 -11.47
C LEU A 24 -23.12 32.22 -11.30
N GLU A 25 -22.86 33.38 -10.70
CA GLU A 25 -23.85 34.45 -10.55
C GLU A 25 -24.21 35.09 -11.90
N ILE A 26 -23.21 35.30 -12.76
CA ILE A 26 -23.40 35.86 -14.10
C ILE A 26 -24.17 34.86 -14.96
N LEU A 27 -23.82 33.57 -14.88
CA LEU A 27 -24.57 32.49 -15.52
C LEU A 27 -26.04 32.45 -15.04
N SER A 28 -26.28 32.59 -13.73
CA SER A 28 -27.64 32.61 -13.16
C SER A 28 -28.46 33.82 -13.62
N LYS A 29 -27.84 35.02 -13.69
CA LYS A 29 -28.47 36.23 -14.22
C LYS A 29 -28.84 36.06 -15.70
N GLN A 30 -27.93 35.52 -16.52
CA GLN A 30 -28.18 35.26 -17.93
C GLN A 30 -29.34 34.26 -18.12
N LEU A 31 -29.36 33.16 -17.36
CA LEU A 31 -30.46 32.20 -17.35
C LEU A 31 -31.80 32.82 -16.94
N SER A 32 -31.79 33.79 -16.01
CA SER A 32 -32.99 34.52 -15.60
C SER A 32 -33.50 35.46 -16.71
N LEU A 33 -32.60 36.13 -17.42
CA LEU A 33 -32.93 37.03 -18.54
C LEU A 33 -33.50 36.26 -19.74
N ASP A 34 -32.94 35.08 -20.02
CA ASP A 34 -33.33 34.26 -21.16
C ASP A 34 -34.52 33.33 -20.86
N LYS A 35 -34.99 33.29 -19.61
CA LYS A 35 -36.09 32.40 -19.15
C LYS A 35 -37.36 32.51 -19.98
N ASN A 36 -37.74 33.72 -20.38
CA ASN A 36 -38.98 34.01 -21.11
C ASN A 36 -38.77 34.19 -22.62
N LYS A 37 -37.52 34.11 -23.10
CA LYS A 37 -37.20 34.29 -24.51
C LYS A 37 -37.31 32.95 -25.24
N ALA A 38 -37.74 32.99 -26.50
CA ALA A 38 -37.76 31.80 -27.35
C ALA A 38 -36.34 31.29 -27.64
N TYR A 39 -35.37 32.21 -27.67
CA TYR A 39 -33.94 32.01 -27.91
C TYR A 39 -33.11 32.30 -26.65
N GLY A 40 -31.91 31.73 -26.56
CA GLY A 40 -31.02 31.90 -25.42
C GLY A 40 -30.89 30.63 -24.58
N ILE A 41 -30.09 30.72 -23.52
CA ILE A 41 -29.68 29.55 -22.72
C ILE A 41 -30.83 29.11 -21.82
N LYS A 42 -31.23 27.84 -21.94
CA LYS A 42 -32.36 27.27 -21.19
C LYS A 42 -31.89 26.41 -20.03
N ARG A 43 -32.55 26.56 -18.89
CA ARG A 43 -32.30 25.76 -17.69
C ARG A 43 -33.18 24.51 -17.69
N LEU A 44 -32.57 23.33 -17.52
CA LEU A 44 -33.28 22.05 -17.36
C LEU A 44 -33.59 21.74 -15.90
N GLN A 45 -32.69 22.10 -14.97
CA GLN A 45 -32.88 21.91 -13.54
C GLN A 45 -32.30 23.09 -12.76
N SER A 46 -33.02 23.59 -11.75
CA SER A 46 -32.49 24.57 -10.81
C SER A 46 -31.54 23.93 -9.81
N GLY A 47 -30.36 24.53 -9.63
CA GLY A 47 -29.45 24.16 -8.53
C GLY A 47 -29.95 24.67 -7.17
N GLY A 48 -29.65 23.93 -6.09
CA GLY A 48 -30.03 24.25 -4.70
C GLY A 48 -30.55 23.05 -3.91
N ASN A 49 -30.39 23.06 -2.58
CA ASN A 49 -30.71 21.94 -1.67
C ASN A 49 -30.09 20.61 -2.11
N GLY A 50 -28.77 20.58 -2.32
CA GLY A 50 -28.03 19.38 -2.75
C GLY A 50 -28.20 18.99 -4.22
N ARG A 51 -28.98 19.75 -5.01
CA ARG A 51 -29.18 19.52 -6.45
C ARG A 51 -28.27 20.39 -7.29
N GLU A 52 -27.74 19.83 -8.36
CA GLU A 52 -26.90 20.54 -9.32
C GLU A 52 -27.72 21.33 -10.35
N LEU A 53 -27.17 22.46 -10.80
CA LEU A 53 -27.72 23.28 -11.89
C LEU A 53 -27.43 22.60 -13.23
N LEU A 54 -28.48 22.26 -13.98
CA LEU A 54 -28.38 21.63 -15.30
C LEU A 54 -28.93 22.55 -16.38
N ILE A 55 -28.17 22.71 -17.45
CA ILE A 55 -28.45 23.61 -18.58
C ILE A 55 -28.62 22.78 -19.85
N ASP A 56 -29.58 23.15 -20.71
CA ASP A 56 -29.84 22.44 -21.97
C ASP A 56 -28.69 22.68 -22.96
N PHE A 57 -27.96 21.63 -23.35
CA PHE A 57 -26.81 21.73 -24.26
C PHE A 57 -27.23 22.30 -25.62
N ASP A 58 -28.40 21.91 -26.14
CA ASP A 58 -28.89 22.34 -27.45
C ASP A 58 -29.22 23.84 -27.48
N SER A 59 -29.45 24.45 -26.31
CA SER A 59 -29.71 25.88 -26.15
C SER A 59 -28.45 26.75 -26.10
N LEU A 60 -27.26 26.14 -25.99
CA LEU A 60 -26.00 26.87 -25.91
C LEU A 60 -25.55 27.41 -27.29
N PRO A 61 -24.83 28.56 -27.33
CA PRO A 61 -24.19 29.07 -28.53
C PRO A 61 -23.30 28.03 -29.22
N LEU A 62 -23.14 28.12 -30.55
CA LEU A 62 -22.37 27.15 -31.35
C LEU A 62 -20.93 26.99 -30.85
N GLU A 63 -20.24 28.09 -30.55
CA GLU A 63 -18.86 28.08 -30.03
C GLU A 63 -18.73 27.31 -28.71
N MET A 64 -19.74 27.41 -27.84
CA MET A 64 -19.78 26.68 -26.58
C MET A 64 -20.03 25.19 -26.80
N ARG A 65 -20.95 24.85 -27.70
CA ARG A 65 -21.27 23.46 -28.06
C ARG A 65 -20.08 22.75 -28.71
N GLU A 66 -19.34 23.43 -29.58
CA GLU A 66 -18.14 22.87 -30.23
C GLU A 66 -17.01 22.59 -29.23
N LYS A 67 -16.78 23.51 -28.29
CA LYS A 67 -15.76 23.34 -27.24
C LYS A 67 -16.13 22.27 -26.21
N LEU A 68 -17.41 22.20 -25.81
CA LEU A 68 -17.90 21.18 -24.88
C LEU A 68 -18.01 19.79 -25.53
N GLY A 69 -18.20 19.75 -26.85
CA GLY A 69 -18.40 18.54 -27.65
C GLY A 69 -19.80 17.93 -27.46
N ASP A 70 -20.42 17.49 -28.56
CA ASP A 70 -21.74 16.85 -28.52
C ASP A 70 -21.61 15.33 -28.32
N PRO A 71 -22.03 14.76 -27.17
CA PRO A 71 -21.96 13.33 -26.92
C PRO A 71 -22.83 12.48 -27.87
N ARG A 72 -23.83 13.07 -28.55
CA ARG A 72 -24.64 12.38 -29.58
C ARG A 72 -23.90 12.23 -30.91
N LYS A 73 -22.96 13.12 -31.25
CA LYS A 73 -22.31 13.14 -32.58
C LYS A 73 -21.03 12.33 -32.66
N VAL A 74 -20.37 12.03 -31.54
CA VAL A 74 -19.11 11.26 -31.55
C VAL A 74 -19.41 9.76 -31.56
N THR A 75 -20.01 9.28 -32.65
CA THR A 75 -20.31 7.86 -32.82
C THR A 75 -19.09 7.17 -33.41
N ASN A 76 -18.31 6.49 -32.57
CA ASN A 76 -17.29 5.57 -33.05
C ASN A 76 -17.90 4.16 -33.15
N TRP A 77 -17.63 3.44 -34.23
CA TRP A 77 -18.08 2.05 -34.37
C TRP A 77 -17.55 1.13 -33.26
N MET A 78 -16.41 1.44 -32.64
CA MET A 78 -15.92 0.71 -31.47
C MET A 78 -16.83 0.79 -30.25
N ASP A 79 -17.59 1.88 -30.09
CA ASP A 79 -18.49 2.08 -28.94
C ASP A 79 -19.60 1.01 -28.90
N LYS A 80 -20.02 0.50 -30.06
CA LYS A 80 -21.00 -0.60 -30.14
C LYS A 80 -20.49 -1.92 -29.58
N PHE A 81 -19.17 -2.14 -29.64
CA PHE A 81 -18.53 -3.38 -29.21
C PHE A 81 -17.86 -3.24 -27.84
N TYR A 82 -17.67 -2.02 -27.36
CA TYR A 82 -17.04 -1.74 -26.08
C TYR A 82 -17.99 -2.03 -24.93
N LYS A 83 -17.57 -2.91 -24.02
CA LYS A 83 -18.24 -3.17 -22.75
C LYS A 83 -17.17 -3.33 -21.68
N PHE A 84 -17.36 -2.63 -20.57
CA PHE A 84 -16.54 -2.85 -19.38
C PHE A 84 -16.89 -4.21 -18.78
N SER A 85 -15.88 -5.05 -18.56
CA SER A 85 -16.07 -6.44 -18.14
C SER A 85 -15.54 -6.62 -16.72
N LYS A 86 -16.43 -6.95 -15.78
CA LYS A 86 -16.04 -7.21 -14.39
C LYS A 86 -15.08 -8.40 -14.28
N ASP A 87 -15.31 -9.45 -15.07
CA ASP A 87 -14.42 -10.63 -15.10
C ASP A 87 -12.97 -10.28 -15.46
N VAL A 88 -12.77 -9.24 -16.28
CA VAL A 88 -11.43 -8.77 -16.66
C VAL A 88 -10.79 -7.99 -15.51
N GLU A 89 -11.58 -7.19 -14.79
CA GLU A 89 -11.13 -6.50 -13.59
C GLU A 89 -10.74 -7.49 -12.49
N ASP A 90 -11.60 -8.49 -12.25
CA ASP A 90 -11.38 -9.54 -11.26
C ASP A 90 -10.11 -10.34 -11.57
N PHE A 91 -9.82 -10.62 -12.84
CA PHE A 91 -8.55 -11.24 -13.25
C PHE A 91 -7.33 -10.42 -12.80
N TYR A 92 -7.29 -9.11 -13.08
CA TYR A 92 -6.16 -8.26 -12.70
C TYR A 92 -6.09 -8.01 -11.18
N LEU A 93 -7.22 -8.02 -10.47
CA LEU A 93 -7.26 -7.94 -9.01
C LEU A 93 -6.71 -9.20 -8.33
N LEU A 94 -7.00 -10.37 -8.92
CA LEU A 94 -6.55 -11.67 -8.40
C LEU A 94 -5.14 -12.03 -8.84
N TYR A 95 -4.62 -11.42 -9.91
CA TYR A 95 -3.28 -11.67 -10.41
C TYR A 95 -2.21 -11.42 -9.33
N ARG A 96 -1.30 -12.36 -9.19
CA ARG A 96 -0.14 -12.28 -8.29
C ARG A 96 1.12 -12.56 -9.08
N PHE A 97 2.15 -11.75 -8.82
CA PHE A 97 3.48 -12.03 -9.35
C PHE A 97 4.14 -13.20 -8.59
N GLU A 98 5.29 -13.69 -9.07
CA GLU A 98 6.08 -14.75 -8.41
C GLU A 98 6.46 -14.35 -6.97
N SER A 99 6.63 -13.05 -6.71
CA SER A 99 6.87 -12.52 -5.36
C SER A 99 5.66 -12.55 -4.41
N GLY A 100 4.48 -12.97 -4.89
CA GLY A 100 3.22 -12.95 -4.13
C GLY A 100 2.58 -11.56 -4.01
N LYS A 101 3.19 -10.51 -4.58
CA LYS A 101 2.60 -9.16 -4.62
C LYS A 101 1.50 -9.09 -5.69
N GLY A 102 0.43 -8.34 -5.40
CA GLY A 102 -0.61 -8.00 -6.36
C GLY A 102 -0.30 -6.73 -7.17
N LEU A 103 -1.10 -6.48 -8.21
CA LEU A 103 -1.06 -5.24 -8.98
C LEU A 103 -1.62 -4.07 -8.17
N GLU A 104 -1.04 -2.88 -8.35
CA GLU A 104 -1.61 -1.65 -7.78
C GLU A 104 -2.96 -1.30 -8.43
N SER A 105 -3.90 -0.73 -7.67
CA SER A 105 -5.24 -0.37 -8.16
C SER A 105 -5.22 0.52 -9.42
N LYS A 106 -4.21 1.40 -9.53
CA LYS A 106 -4.01 2.23 -10.73
C LYS A 106 -3.73 1.38 -11.98
N HIS A 107 -2.86 0.40 -11.86
CA HIS A 107 -2.50 -0.50 -12.96
C HIS A 107 -3.61 -1.50 -13.28
N VAL A 108 -4.36 -1.97 -12.27
CA VAL A 108 -5.55 -2.80 -12.47
C VAL A 108 -6.56 -2.08 -13.37
N LYS A 109 -6.89 -0.82 -13.06
CA LYS A 109 -7.81 -0.02 -13.88
C LYS A 109 -7.28 0.18 -15.29
N GLU A 110 -6.01 0.56 -15.42
CA GLU A 110 -5.36 0.78 -16.71
C GLU A 110 -5.41 -0.49 -17.60
N TYR A 111 -5.03 -1.64 -17.06
CA TYR A 111 -5.05 -2.90 -17.80
C TYR A 111 -6.45 -3.38 -18.14
N THR A 112 -7.41 -3.19 -17.23
CA THR A 112 -8.82 -3.54 -17.49
C THR A 112 -9.37 -2.73 -18.66
N VAL A 113 -9.14 -1.42 -18.67
CA VAL A 113 -9.59 -0.53 -19.75
C VAL A 113 -8.93 -0.90 -21.08
N ASN A 114 -7.62 -1.14 -21.07
CA ASN A 114 -6.87 -1.56 -22.27
C ASN A 114 -7.35 -2.90 -22.81
N ALA A 115 -7.57 -3.90 -21.95
CA ALA A 115 -8.07 -5.22 -22.31
C ALA A 115 -9.48 -5.14 -22.92
N CYS A 116 -10.39 -4.40 -22.29
CA CYS A 116 -11.75 -4.21 -22.83
C CYS A 116 -11.71 -3.50 -24.20
N THR A 117 -10.80 -2.57 -24.38
CA THR A 117 -10.61 -1.83 -25.64
C THR A 117 -10.06 -2.74 -26.74
N LEU A 118 -9.08 -3.60 -26.43
CA LEU A 118 -8.54 -4.59 -27.38
C LEU A 118 -9.58 -5.66 -27.73
N LYS A 119 -10.36 -6.12 -26.76
CA LYS A 119 -11.48 -7.05 -26.99
C LYS A 119 -12.51 -6.44 -27.94
N ALA A 120 -12.87 -5.17 -27.74
CA ALA A 120 -13.76 -4.43 -28.66
C ALA A 120 -13.16 -4.28 -30.07
N ALA A 121 -11.86 -4.01 -30.17
CA ALA A 121 -11.14 -3.92 -31.44
C ALA A 121 -11.11 -5.26 -32.19
N GLY A 122 -10.94 -6.39 -31.47
CA GLY A 122 -11.06 -7.74 -32.01
C GLY A 122 -12.45 -8.04 -32.55
N LEU A 123 -13.50 -7.70 -31.81
CA LEU A 123 -14.88 -7.85 -32.29
C LEU A 123 -15.15 -6.99 -33.53
N LEU A 124 -14.72 -5.73 -33.54
CA LEU A 124 -14.85 -4.85 -34.71
C LEU A 124 -14.10 -5.42 -35.92
N LYS A 125 -12.92 -6.02 -35.72
CA LYS A 125 -12.17 -6.72 -36.77
C LYS A 125 -12.99 -7.84 -37.39
N THR A 126 -13.58 -8.71 -36.57
CA THR A 126 -14.41 -9.84 -37.04
C THR A 126 -15.65 -9.38 -37.81
N ALA A 127 -16.33 -8.35 -37.32
CA ALA A 127 -17.50 -7.78 -37.98
C ALA A 127 -17.15 -7.19 -39.36
N ARG A 128 -16.05 -6.45 -39.46
CA ARG A 128 -15.60 -5.87 -40.74
C ARG A 128 -15.11 -6.92 -41.72
N THR A 129 -14.43 -7.96 -41.26
CA THR A 129 -14.02 -9.05 -42.14
C THR A 129 -15.24 -9.77 -42.71
N ALA A 130 -16.26 -10.04 -41.89
CA ALA A 130 -17.50 -10.68 -42.33
C ALA A 130 -18.25 -9.80 -43.35
N GLU A 131 -18.39 -8.50 -43.07
CA GLU A 131 -19.04 -7.55 -43.98
C GLU A 131 -18.32 -7.50 -45.34
N ARG A 132 -16.99 -7.37 -45.36
CA ARG A 132 -16.24 -7.31 -46.61
C ARG A 132 -16.27 -8.62 -47.39
N LEU A 133 -16.23 -9.76 -46.70
CA LEU A 133 -16.33 -11.06 -47.34
C LEU A 133 -17.71 -11.25 -47.99
N SER A 134 -18.78 -10.83 -47.33
CA SER A 134 -20.14 -10.85 -47.89
C SER A 134 -20.28 -10.01 -49.17
N LYS A 135 -19.54 -8.91 -49.25
CA LYS A 135 -19.49 -7.99 -50.39
C LYS A 135 -18.42 -8.36 -51.43
N ARG A 136 -17.76 -9.52 -51.31
CA ARG A 136 -16.64 -9.97 -52.17
C ARG A 136 -15.50 -8.96 -52.29
N GLY A 137 -15.27 -8.15 -51.25
CA GLY A 137 -14.25 -7.10 -51.23
C GLY A 137 -12.90 -7.56 -50.67
N SER A 138 -11.86 -6.76 -50.88
CA SER A 138 -10.52 -7.04 -50.33
C SER A 138 -10.43 -6.80 -48.82
N LEU A 139 -9.71 -7.68 -48.11
CA LEU A 139 -9.40 -7.57 -46.68
C LEU A 139 -8.25 -6.58 -46.38
N ARG A 140 -7.64 -6.01 -47.42
CA ARG A 140 -6.52 -5.06 -47.28
C ARG A 140 -6.99 -3.79 -46.55
N GLY A 141 -6.18 -3.32 -45.60
CA GLY A 141 -6.43 -2.08 -44.84
C GLY A 141 -7.41 -2.21 -43.65
N ILE A 142 -8.02 -3.38 -43.40
CA ILE A 142 -8.82 -3.59 -42.19
C ILE A 142 -8.01 -3.28 -40.91
N PRO A 143 -6.77 -3.77 -40.74
CA PRO A 143 -5.97 -3.48 -39.54
C PRO A 143 -5.78 -1.98 -39.28
N THR A 144 -5.48 -1.22 -40.34
CA THR A 144 -5.29 0.24 -40.27
C THR A 144 -6.57 0.95 -39.87
N THR A 145 -7.73 0.52 -40.38
CA THR A 145 -9.02 1.11 -39.99
C THR A 145 -9.32 0.87 -38.51
N ILE A 146 -9.07 -0.33 -37.99
CA ILE A 146 -9.29 -0.65 -36.57
C ILE A 146 -8.40 0.19 -35.67
N TRP A 147 -7.12 0.36 -36.04
CA TRP A 147 -6.22 1.23 -35.30
C TRP A 147 -6.73 2.68 -35.28
N LYS A 148 -7.17 3.23 -36.42
CA LYS A 148 -7.74 4.59 -36.47
C LYS A 148 -8.96 4.73 -35.57
N ASP A 149 -9.86 3.75 -35.58
CA ASP A 149 -11.02 3.75 -34.70
C ASP A 149 -10.62 3.64 -33.24
N ALA A 150 -9.64 2.81 -32.88
CA ALA A 150 -9.16 2.71 -31.51
C ALA A 150 -8.59 4.05 -31.03
N ILE A 151 -7.75 4.72 -31.82
CA ILE A 151 -7.20 6.02 -31.46
C ILE A 151 -8.28 7.09 -31.35
N TYR A 152 -9.27 7.10 -32.25
CA TYR A 152 -10.40 8.03 -32.15
C TYR A 152 -11.31 7.72 -30.96
N PHE A 153 -11.43 6.43 -30.59
CA PHE A 153 -12.24 5.98 -29.46
C PHE A 153 -11.72 6.53 -28.14
N LYS A 154 -10.42 6.79 -28.01
CA LYS A 154 -9.84 7.44 -26.83
C LYS A 154 -10.62 8.69 -26.39
N LYS A 155 -10.94 9.59 -27.34
CA LYS A 155 -11.73 10.80 -27.05
C LYS A 155 -13.16 10.48 -26.63
N VAL A 156 -13.79 9.51 -27.28
CA VAL A 156 -15.15 9.03 -26.93
C VAL A 156 -15.16 8.43 -25.52
N GLN A 157 -14.13 7.66 -25.18
CA GLN A 157 -14.03 6.95 -23.92
C GLN A 157 -13.88 7.94 -22.76
N GLN A 158 -13.07 8.98 -22.94
CA GLN A 158 -12.96 10.08 -21.97
C GLN A 158 -14.29 10.81 -21.78
N MET A 159 -14.99 11.12 -22.88
CA MET A 159 -16.26 11.84 -22.85
C MET A 159 -17.39 11.03 -22.19
N LYS A 160 -17.49 9.72 -22.48
CA LYS A 160 -18.60 8.86 -22.02
C LYS A 160 -18.35 8.20 -20.67
N TYR A 161 -17.12 7.76 -20.41
CA TYR A 161 -16.80 6.93 -19.24
C TYR A 161 -15.82 7.62 -18.26
N GLY A 162 -15.26 8.78 -18.62
CA GLY A 162 -14.36 9.55 -17.77
C GLY A 162 -12.94 8.99 -17.65
N TYR A 163 -12.57 8.03 -18.51
CA TYR A 163 -11.24 7.43 -18.55
C TYR A 163 -10.79 7.15 -20.00
N GLU A 164 -9.47 7.04 -20.20
CA GLU A 164 -8.84 6.79 -21.50
C GLU A 164 -7.98 5.52 -21.47
N HIS A 165 -8.00 4.76 -22.56
CA HIS A 165 -7.02 3.70 -22.75
C HIS A 165 -5.61 4.25 -23.01
N THR A 166 -4.59 3.49 -22.59
CA THR A 166 -3.16 3.83 -22.75
C THR A 166 -2.47 3.05 -23.87
N LEU A 167 -3.25 2.41 -24.76
CA LEU A 167 -2.73 1.68 -25.92
C LEU A 167 -1.83 2.54 -26.84
N PRO A 168 -0.85 1.93 -27.54
CA PRO A 168 0.11 2.66 -28.37
C PRO A 168 -0.54 3.47 -29.50
N ALA A 169 -0.12 4.74 -29.64
CA ALA A 169 -0.57 5.59 -30.74
C ALA A 169 -0.04 5.13 -32.12
N ASN A 170 1.09 4.43 -32.17
CA ASN A 170 1.69 3.94 -33.41
C ASN A 170 0.97 2.68 -33.93
N GLU A 171 0.56 2.69 -35.20
CA GLU A 171 -0.17 1.59 -35.85
C GLU A 171 0.52 0.24 -35.68
N ARG A 172 1.83 0.15 -35.96
CA ARG A 172 2.57 -1.11 -35.88
C ARG A 172 2.58 -1.67 -34.47
N ARG A 173 2.81 -0.82 -33.45
CA ARG A 173 2.81 -1.22 -32.04
C ARG A 173 1.42 -1.61 -31.55
N PHE A 174 0.38 -0.91 -32.01
CA PHE A 174 -1.00 -1.25 -31.68
C PHE A 174 -1.38 -2.62 -32.25
N LEU A 175 -1.07 -2.88 -33.51
CA LEU A 175 -1.34 -4.16 -34.15
C LEU A 175 -0.53 -5.31 -33.54
N GLU A 176 0.71 -5.05 -33.11
CA GLU A 176 1.49 -6.00 -32.34
C GLU A 176 0.85 -6.31 -30.99
N ALA A 177 0.38 -5.29 -30.27
CA ALA A 177 -0.34 -5.47 -29.00
C ALA A 177 -1.64 -6.25 -29.19
N LEU A 178 -2.41 -5.96 -30.24
CA LEU A 178 -3.64 -6.68 -30.56
C LEU A 178 -3.34 -8.16 -30.88
N ARG A 179 -2.29 -8.46 -31.65
CA ARG A 179 -1.88 -9.84 -31.95
C ARG A 179 -1.44 -10.59 -30.69
N LYS A 180 -0.66 -9.95 -29.82
CA LYS A 180 -0.25 -10.53 -28.54
C LYS A 180 -1.44 -10.81 -27.63
N PHE A 181 -2.40 -9.90 -27.61
CA PHE A 181 -3.64 -10.09 -26.85
C PHE A 181 -4.48 -11.24 -27.41
N ASP A 182 -4.55 -11.39 -28.74
CA ASP A 182 -5.23 -12.51 -29.40
C ASP A 182 -4.55 -13.86 -29.07
N THR A 183 -3.24 -13.90 -28.81
CA THR A 183 -2.47 -15.14 -28.54
C THR A 183 -2.31 -15.48 -27.06
N GLU A 184 -2.01 -14.48 -26.22
CA GLU A 184 -1.64 -14.62 -24.80
C GLU A 184 -2.78 -14.16 -23.86
N GLY A 185 -3.83 -13.53 -24.38
CA GLY A 185 -4.98 -13.08 -23.60
C GLY A 185 -4.66 -11.91 -22.66
N LEU A 186 -5.27 -11.92 -21.47
CA LEU A 186 -5.20 -10.82 -20.50
C LEU A 186 -3.78 -10.61 -19.94
N GLU A 187 -2.96 -11.65 -19.87
CA GLU A 187 -1.59 -11.60 -19.36
C GLU A 187 -0.67 -10.75 -20.25
N SER A 188 -0.98 -10.66 -21.54
CA SER A 188 -0.17 -9.94 -22.53
C SER A 188 0.00 -8.45 -22.21
N LEU A 189 -0.92 -7.89 -21.41
CA LEU A 189 -0.93 -6.48 -21.02
C LEU A 189 -0.14 -6.21 -19.73
N ILE A 190 0.18 -7.26 -18.96
CA ILE A 190 0.91 -7.13 -17.71
C ILE A 190 2.38 -6.85 -18.04
N SER A 191 2.86 -5.69 -17.61
CA SER A 191 4.25 -5.31 -17.85
C SER A 191 5.20 -6.18 -17.03
N ARG A 192 6.12 -6.88 -17.70
CA ARG A 192 7.23 -7.61 -17.04
C ARG A 192 8.15 -6.70 -16.23
N LYS A 193 8.03 -5.37 -16.37
CA LYS A 193 8.83 -4.38 -15.62
C LYS A 193 8.37 -4.19 -14.17
N HIS A 194 7.19 -4.68 -13.78
CA HIS A 194 6.69 -4.53 -12.42
C HIS A 194 7.62 -5.14 -11.36
N GLU A 195 8.31 -6.24 -11.69
CA GLU A 195 9.29 -6.89 -10.80
C GLU A 195 10.75 -6.57 -11.16
N ASN A 196 11.01 -5.48 -11.88
CA ASN A 196 12.37 -5.23 -12.37
C ASN A 196 13.32 -4.87 -11.21
N LYS A 197 14.01 -5.88 -10.68
CA LYS A 197 15.02 -5.77 -9.63
C LYS A 197 16.25 -4.97 -10.08
N ASN A 198 16.46 -4.79 -11.39
CA ASN A 198 17.60 -4.04 -11.93
C ASN A 198 17.62 -2.55 -11.54
N ALA A 199 16.49 -1.98 -11.12
CA ALA A 199 16.42 -0.61 -10.59
C ALA A 199 16.81 -0.50 -9.10
N VAL A 200 17.01 -1.64 -8.42
CA VAL A 200 17.38 -1.66 -6.99
C VAL A 200 18.84 -1.29 -6.85
N LYS A 201 19.09 -0.03 -6.45
CA LYS A 201 20.43 0.47 -6.15
C LYS A 201 21.02 -0.08 -4.84
N VAL A 202 20.18 -0.59 -3.96
CA VAL A 202 20.60 -1.09 -2.63
C VAL A 202 20.80 -2.60 -2.72
N THR A 203 22.00 -3.01 -3.14
CA THR A 203 22.45 -4.42 -3.21
C THR A 203 22.84 -4.94 -1.82
N ALA A 204 23.01 -6.25 -1.67
CA ALA A 204 23.40 -6.87 -0.40
C ALA A 204 24.70 -6.26 0.20
N ASP A 205 25.70 -5.99 -0.64
CA ASP A 205 26.96 -5.39 -0.20
C ASP A 205 26.75 -3.97 0.34
N VAL A 206 25.85 -3.18 -0.29
CA VAL A 206 25.48 -1.84 0.18
C VAL A 206 24.79 -1.93 1.54
N ILE A 207 23.90 -2.91 1.72
CA ILE A 207 23.19 -3.18 2.99
C ILE A 207 24.21 -3.48 4.09
N GLU A 208 25.15 -4.38 3.82
CA GLU A 208 26.20 -4.76 4.75
C GLU A 208 27.06 -3.56 5.17
N LEU A 209 27.54 -2.78 4.18
CA LEU A 209 28.33 -1.58 4.44
C LEU A 209 27.56 -0.56 5.30
N LEU A 210 26.30 -0.27 4.98
CA LEU A 210 25.47 0.66 5.75
C LEU A 210 25.21 0.16 7.18
N ASN A 211 25.00 -1.15 7.37
CA ASN A 211 24.87 -1.75 8.70
C ASN A 211 26.16 -1.63 9.50
N ASN A 212 27.31 -1.85 8.88
CA ASN A 212 28.62 -1.72 9.51
C ASN A 212 28.93 -0.27 9.89
N LEU A 213 28.63 0.69 9.00
CA LEU A 213 28.75 2.12 9.29
C LEU A 213 27.85 2.55 10.46
N PHE A 214 26.65 1.99 10.60
CA PHE A 214 25.73 2.35 11.67
C PHE A 214 26.03 1.64 13.00
N ALA A 215 26.33 0.34 12.97
CA ALA A 215 26.46 -0.51 14.16
C ALA A 215 27.89 -0.65 14.69
N GLY A 216 28.91 -0.51 13.86
CA GLY A 216 30.33 -0.72 14.22
C GLY A 216 30.95 0.39 15.08
N ARG A 217 30.14 1.19 15.80
CA ARG A 217 30.60 2.41 16.49
C ARG A 217 30.19 2.44 17.94
N LEU A 218 31.05 3.03 18.77
CA LEU A 218 30.79 3.31 20.19
C LEU A 218 29.58 4.23 20.37
N VAL A 219 29.51 5.35 19.63
CA VAL A 219 28.41 6.32 19.74
C VAL A 219 27.38 6.10 18.64
N LYS A 220 26.09 6.24 18.98
CA LYS A 220 24.99 6.10 18.02
C LYS A 220 25.01 7.22 16.97
N PRO A 221 25.35 6.94 15.69
CA PRO A 221 25.31 7.96 14.67
C PRO A 221 23.85 8.23 14.29
N THR A 222 23.58 9.46 13.89
CA THR A 222 22.32 9.80 13.24
C THR A 222 22.34 9.31 11.78
N ALA A 223 21.18 9.13 11.16
CA ALA A 223 21.10 8.71 9.75
C ALA A 223 21.90 9.65 8.83
N LYS A 224 21.88 10.95 9.12
CA LYS A 224 22.65 11.97 8.39
C LYS A 224 24.16 11.79 8.53
N MET A 225 24.64 11.37 9.70
CA MET A 225 26.07 11.04 9.88
C MET A 225 26.47 9.86 9.01
N VAL A 226 25.65 8.80 8.98
CA VAL A 226 25.89 7.64 8.11
C VAL A 226 25.88 8.03 6.64
N PHE A 227 24.95 8.89 6.22
CA PHE A 227 24.93 9.43 4.85
C PHE A 227 26.20 10.19 4.51
N ASN A 228 26.62 11.13 5.37
CA ASN A 228 27.84 11.90 5.14
C ASN A 228 29.07 11.01 5.00
N GLU A 229 29.14 9.92 5.76
CA GLU A 229 30.27 9.00 5.74
C GLU A 229 30.26 8.06 4.55
N TYR A 230 29.08 7.57 4.18
CA TYR A 230 28.90 6.87 2.92
C TYR A 230 29.34 7.75 1.74
N MET A 231 28.98 9.03 1.75
CA MET A 231 29.45 9.99 0.74
C MET A 231 30.96 10.20 0.79
N ARG A 232 31.57 10.32 1.98
CA ARG A 232 33.03 10.40 2.12
C ARG A 232 33.73 9.15 1.59
N PHE A 233 33.18 7.97 1.86
CA PHE A 233 33.67 6.70 1.32
C PHE A 233 33.57 6.67 -0.22
N TRP A 234 32.42 7.07 -0.76
CA TRP A 234 32.17 7.09 -2.19
C TRP A 234 33.11 8.06 -2.94
N VAL A 235 33.38 9.24 -2.36
CA VAL A 235 34.35 10.22 -2.89
C VAL A 235 35.80 9.75 -2.73
N GLY A 236 36.07 8.80 -1.83
CA GLY A 236 37.42 8.30 -1.51
C GLY A 236 38.16 9.10 -0.43
N GLN A 237 37.42 9.85 0.40
CA GLN A 237 37.96 10.54 1.58
C GLN A 237 37.93 9.67 2.85
N LEU A 238 37.32 8.49 2.78
CA LEU A 238 37.22 7.53 3.87
C LEU A 238 37.47 6.14 3.31
N GLU A 239 38.44 5.43 3.87
CA GLU A 239 38.61 4.01 3.63
C GLU A 239 37.83 3.23 4.68
N VAL A 240 37.07 2.24 4.22
CA VAL A 240 36.29 1.36 5.10
C VAL A 240 36.81 -0.05 4.92
N ILE A 241 37.15 -0.69 6.03
CA ILE A 241 37.66 -2.05 6.09
C ILE A 241 36.52 -2.96 6.53
N ASN A 242 36.36 -4.11 5.86
CA ASN A 242 35.46 -5.16 6.33
C ASN A 242 36.13 -5.86 7.51
N ASN A 243 35.52 -5.81 8.69
CA ASN A 243 36.07 -6.43 9.90
C ASN A 243 36.09 -7.97 9.85
N GLU A 244 35.28 -8.59 8.99
CA GLU A 244 35.22 -10.06 8.86
C GLU A 244 36.29 -10.60 7.92
N THR A 245 36.52 -9.94 6.77
CA THR A 245 37.51 -10.38 5.77
C THR A 245 38.86 -9.67 5.87
N GLY A 246 38.93 -8.51 6.53
CA GLY A 246 40.11 -7.65 6.58
C GLY A 246 40.37 -6.87 5.28
N GLU A 247 39.51 -6.98 4.28
CA GLU A 247 39.67 -6.32 2.99
C GLU A 247 39.12 -4.88 2.99
N VAL A 248 39.74 -4.00 2.21
CA VAL A 248 39.25 -2.63 1.99
C VAL A 248 38.14 -2.67 0.94
N TYR A 249 36.98 -2.08 1.26
CA TYR A 249 35.88 -2.01 0.31
C TYR A 249 36.27 -1.17 -0.92
N ASN A 250 36.07 -1.72 -2.12
CA ASN A 250 36.28 -0.99 -3.36
C ASN A 250 35.10 -0.05 -3.64
N ARG A 251 35.32 1.27 -3.54
CA ARG A 251 34.30 2.32 -3.78
C ARG A 251 33.58 2.17 -5.12
N HIS A 252 34.22 1.63 -6.16
CA HIS A 252 33.66 1.55 -7.51
C HIS A 252 32.50 0.55 -7.62
N ASN A 253 32.40 -0.37 -6.65
CA ASN A 253 31.31 -1.36 -6.58
C ASN A 253 30.02 -0.78 -5.96
N PHE A 254 30.07 0.45 -5.42
CA PHE A 254 28.97 1.04 -4.68
C PHE A 254 28.33 2.22 -5.43
N PRO A 255 26.99 2.24 -5.60
CA PRO A 255 26.31 3.32 -6.29
C PRO A 255 26.19 4.57 -5.42
N SER A 256 26.06 5.75 -6.03
CA SER A 256 25.66 6.95 -5.28
C SER A 256 24.23 6.80 -4.75
N LEU A 257 24.05 7.06 -3.46
CA LEU A 257 22.77 6.99 -2.74
C LEU A 257 22.35 8.36 -2.27
N ASP A 258 21.04 8.60 -2.27
CA ASP A 258 20.45 9.81 -1.67
C ASP A 258 20.18 9.62 -0.18
N ASP A 259 20.14 10.72 0.60
CA ASP A 259 19.91 10.72 2.05
C ASP A 259 18.60 9.99 2.41
N ARG A 260 17.53 10.24 1.64
CA ARG A 260 16.25 9.53 1.81
C ARG A 260 16.36 8.02 1.64
N THR A 261 17.24 7.56 0.74
CA THR A 261 17.44 6.13 0.49
C THR A 261 18.11 5.45 1.68
N ILE A 262 19.14 6.10 2.26
CA ILE A 262 19.84 5.60 3.44
C ILE A 262 18.94 5.64 4.67
N LEU A 263 18.17 6.72 4.85
CA LEU A 263 17.20 6.81 5.95
C LEU A 263 16.14 5.71 5.84
N ALA A 264 15.52 5.55 4.67
CA ALA A 264 14.52 4.52 4.44
C ALA A 264 15.10 3.12 4.69
N TYR A 265 16.35 2.89 4.32
CA TYR A 265 17.08 1.67 4.59
C TYR A 265 17.29 1.42 6.09
N LEU A 266 17.85 2.38 6.83
CA LEU A 266 18.13 2.25 8.27
C LEU A 266 16.85 2.07 9.11
N CYS A 267 15.73 2.61 8.63
CA CYS A 267 14.43 2.46 9.27
C CYS A 267 13.74 1.11 8.99
N ARG A 268 14.20 0.31 8.02
CA ARG A 268 13.60 -1.00 7.75
C ARG A 268 13.73 -1.92 8.96
N TRP A 269 12.67 -2.68 9.19
CA TRP A 269 12.56 -3.56 10.35
C TRP A 269 13.68 -4.60 10.40
N GLU A 270 14.05 -5.21 9.27
CA GLU A 270 15.10 -6.24 9.24
C GLU A 270 16.46 -5.69 9.68
N ASN A 271 16.80 -4.49 9.21
CA ASN A 271 18.05 -3.82 9.56
C ASN A 271 18.03 -3.32 11.01
N LYS A 272 16.87 -2.84 11.46
CA LYS A 272 16.69 -2.37 12.84
C LYS A 272 16.93 -3.50 13.83
N ILE A 273 16.43 -4.72 13.59
CA ILE A 273 16.68 -5.88 14.46
C ILE A 273 18.19 -6.15 14.61
N GLY A 274 18.89 -6.30 13.49
CA GLY A 274 20.31 -6.64 13.48
C GLY A 274 21.19 -5.56 14.12
N THR A 275 20.91 -4.29 13.80
CA THR A 275 21.66 -3.15 14.36
C THR A 275 21.34 -2.89 15.83
N TRP A 276 20.11 -3.14 16.28
CA TRP A 276 19.74 -2.95 17.68
C TRP A 276 20.37 -4.00 18.58
N ASN A 277 20.37 -5.27 18.15
CA ASN A 277 21.01 -6.36 18.89
C ASN A 277 22.52 -6.11 19.09
N LYS A 278 23.23 -5.67 18.04
CA LYS A 278 24.67 -5.33 18.11
C LYS A 278 24.99 -4.16 19.05
N ARG A 279 24.02 -3.32 19.42
CA ARG A 279 24.28 -2.04 20.12
C ARG A 279 23.67 -1.90 21.49
N ALA A 280 22.50 -2.48 21.73
CA ALA A 280 21.78 -2.22 22.97
C ALA A 280 22.45 -2.88 24.17
N GLY A 281 23.11 -4.04 23.99
CA GLY A 281 23.67 -4.86 25.09
C GLY A 281 22.62 -5.40 26.07
N ASP A 282 21.43 -4.80 26.10
CA ASP A 282 20.28 -5.14 26.92
C ASP A 282 19.38 -6.13 26.15
N ARG A 283 19.68 -7.41 26.36
CA ARG A 283 18.94 -8.54 25.80
C ARG A 283 17.45 -8.48 26.18
N GLN A 284 17.10 -7.96 27.36
CA GLN A 284 15.72 -7.97 27.85
C GLN A 284 14.87 -6.96 27.07
N ARG A 285 15.37 -5.74 26.88
CA ARG A 285 14.70 -4.76 26.02
C ARG A 285 14.65 -5.20 24.55
N TYR A 286 15.66 -5.92 24.05
CA TYR A 286 15.63 -6.52 22.70
C TYR A 286 14.48 -7.51 22.58
N GLN A 287 14.39 -8.47 23.50
CA GLN A 287 13.34 -9.48 23.48
C GLN A 287 11.96 -8.84 23.58
N ASN A 288 11.76 -7.87 24.46
CA ASN A 288 10.47 -7.19 24.59
C ASN A 288 10.01 -6.44 23.33
N GLN A 289 10.94 -5.91 22.54
CA GLN A 289 10.61 -5.10 21.36
C GLN A 289 10.46 -5.93 20.08
N PHE A 290 11.22 -7.02 19.93
CA PHE A 290 11.33 -7.76 18.66
C PHE A 290 10.82 -9.20 18.74
N LYS A 291 10.73 -9.79 19.95
CA LYS A 291 10.18 -11.14 20.13
C LYS A 291 8.70 -11.03 20.45
N VAL A 292 7.87 -11.74 19.70
CA VAL A 292 6.45 -11.84 19.99
C VAL A 292 6.30 -12.54 21.34
N THR A 293 5.59 -11.90 22.27
CA THR A 293 5.28 -12.53 23.56
C THR A 293 4.22 -13.59 23.35
N HIS A 294 4.50 -14.81 23.80
CA HIS A 294 3.48 -15.84 23.86
C HIS A 294 2.55 -15.52 25.02
N ARG A 295 1.25 -15.41 24.75
CA ARG A 295 0.24 -15.41 25.81
C ARG A 295 -0.17 -16.86 26.04
N PHE A 296 0.16 -17.38 27.20
CA PHE A 296 -0.39 -18.66 27.65
C PHE A 296 -1.88 -18.51 27.94
N THR A 297 -2.61 -19.63 27.88
CA THR A 297 -4.02 -19.64 28.31
C THR A 297 -4.04 -19.39 29.82
N PRO A 298 -4.84 -18.44 30.33
CA PRO A 298 -4.86 -18.15 31.75
C PRO A 298 -5.36 -19.35 32.56
N ALA A 299 -4.84 -19.50 33.78
CA ALA A 299 -5.32 -20.47 34.75
C ALA A 299 -6.80 -20.22 35.06
N LYS A 300 -7.62 -21.27 35.05
CA LYS A 300 -9.08 -21.15 35.20
C LYS A 300 -9.59 -21.42 36.62
N MET A 301 -8.79 -22.11 37.45
CA MET A 301 -9.20 -22.57 38.77
C MET A 301 -8.11 -22.25 39.80
N ALA A 302 -8.51 -21.75 40.96
CA ALA A 302 -7.59 -21.52 42.07
C ALA A 302 -6.89 -22.82 42.48
N GLY A 303 -5.59 -22.74 42.77
CA GLY A 303 -4.74 -23.87 43.09
C GLY A 303 -4.24 -24.65 41.87
N SER A 304 -4.55 -24.23 40.63
CA SER A 304 -4.02 -24.93 39.45
C SER A 304 -2.55 -24.63 39.20
N ILE A 305 -2.14 -23.35 39.27
CA ILE A 305 -0.76 -22.93 39.00
C ILE A 305 -0.38 -21.83 39.99
N LEU A 306 0.68 -22.07 40.75
CA LEU A 306 1.31 -21.06 41.60
C LEU A 306 2.56 -20.52 40.90
N SER A 307 2.59 -19.22 40.61
CA SER A 307 3.80 -18.54 40.14
C SER A 307 4.64 -18.09 41.33
N VAL A 308 5.92 -18.42 41.29
CA VAL A 308 6.91 -18.14 42.32
C VAL A 308 7.97 -17.20 41.76
N ASP A 309 8.14 -16.03 42.38
CA ASP A 309 9.03 -14.96 41.89
C ASP A 309 9.75 -14.27 43.06
N ASP A 310 10.96 -13.73 42.82
CA ASP A 310 11.69 -12.92 43.78
C ASP A 310 11.45 -11.43 43.57
N ARG A 311 11.20 -10.71 44.66
CA ARG A 311 10.98 -9.25 44.63
C ARG A 311 12.00 -8.56 45.52
N ASN A 312 12.67 -7.56 44.94
CA ASN A 312 13.58 -6.66 45.66
C ASN A 312 12.97 -5.26 45.67
N PRO A 313 12.03 -4.98 46.59
CA PRO A 313 11.42 -3.66 46.67
C PRO A 313 12.47 -2.58 46.98
N PRO A 314 12.22 -1.32 46.59
CA PRO A 314 13.19 -0.24 46.70
C PRO A 314 13.46 0.22 48.15
N PHE A 315 12.87 -0.42 49.15
CA PHE A 315 13.00 -0.06 50.56
C PHE A 315 14.36 -0.50 51.12
N ILE A 316 15.04 0.42 51.81
CA ILE A 316 16.34 0.18 52.45
C ILE A 316 16.10 0.08 53.96
N LEU A 317 16.57 -1.03 54.55
CA LEU A 317 16.51 -1.23 55.99
C LEU A 317 17.56 -0.37 56.72
N PRO A 318 17.43 -0.15 58.05
CA PRO A 318 18.41 0.61 58.84
C PRO A 318 19.85 0.10 58.76
N ASN A 319 20.03 -1.17 58.42
CA ASN A 319 21.35 -1.80 58.20
C ASN A 319 21.96 -1.51 56.81
N GLY A 320 21.33 -0.63 56.01
CA GLY A 320 21.78 -0.26 54.67
C GLY A 320 21.53 -1.30 53.58
N LYS A 321 20.97 -2.48 53.91
CA LYS A 321 20.63 -3.53 52.95
C LYS A 321 19.16 -3.43 52.51
N ARG A 322 18.87 -3.94 51.32
CA ARG A 322 17.49 -4.11 50.84
C ARG A 322 16.93 -5.45 51.29
N VAL A 323 15.61 -5.50 51.44
CA VAL A 323 14.88 -6.74 51.75
C VAL A 323 14.68 -7.53 50.45
N TRP A 324 14.90 -8.83 50.53
CA TRP A 324 14.48 -9.78 49.50
C TRP A 324 13.19 -10.45 49.92
N PHE A 325 12.20 -10.44 49.04
CA PHE A 325 10.97 -11.20 49.18
C PHE A 325 10.97 -12.35 48.19
N TYR A 326 10.43 -13.48 48.61
CA TYR A 326 10.12 -14.59 47.74
C TYR A 326 8.65 -14.92 47.93
N ILE A 327 7.88 -14.79 46.86
CA ILE A 327 6.41 -14.75 46.91
C ILE A 327 5.82 -15.81 45.99
N GLY A 328 4.69 -16.38 46.43
CA GLY A 328 3.86 -17.30 45.66
C GLY A 328 2.50 -16.67 45.40
N ILE A 329 2.16 -16.52 44.12
CA ILE A 329 0.90 -15.95 43.65
C ILE A 329 0.14 -17.02 42.90
N ASP A 330 -1.10 -17.30 43.30
CA ASP A 330 -1.97 -18.19 42.56
C ASP A 330 -2.48 -17.48 41.30
N LEU A 331 -2.22 -18.05 40.11
CA LEU A 331 -2.47 -17.36 38.84
C LEU A 331 -3.96 -17.21 38.49
N ALA A 332 -4.84 -18.03 39.06
CA ALA A 332 -6.28 -17.96 38.78
C ALA A 332 -6.99 -16.97 39.71
N SER A 333 -6.64 -16.94 41.00
CA SER A 333 -7.22 -16.03 41.99
C SER A 333 -6.46 -14.71 42.16
N GLU A 334 -5.22 -14.63 41.65
CA GLU A 334 -4.27 -13.53 41.84
C GLU A 334 -3.90 -13.26 43.32
N ALA A 335 -4.27 -14.17 44.22
CA ALA A 335 -3.99 -14.06 45.64
C ALA A 335 -2.55 -14.44 45.96
N TRP A 336 -1.93 -13.70 46.88
CA TRP A 336 -0.65 -14.07 47.47
C TRP A 336 -0.90 -15.13 48.53
N THR A 337 -0.50 -16.37 48.28
CA THR A 337 -0.82 -17.48 49.18
C THR A 337 0.31 -17.78 50.17
N THR A 338 1.55 -17.45 49.78
CA THR A 338 2.75 -17.72 50.57
C THR A 338 3.80 -16.64 50.28
N TYR A 339 4.50 -16.19 51.31
CA TYR A 339 5.61 -15.26 51.16
C TYR A 339 6.60 -15.40 52.30
N VAL A 340 7.88 -15.16 51.99
CA VAL A 340 8.96 -15.07 52.98
C VAL A 340 9.84 -13.88 52.64
N HIS A 341 10.54 -13.37 53.65
CA HIS A 341 11.47 -12.24 53.46
C HIS A 341 12.76 -12.43 54.25
N GLY A 342 13.84 -11.82 53.76
CA GLY A 342 15.13 -11.83 54.45
C GLY A 342 16.07 -10.74 53.95
N THR A 343 17.20 -10.58 54.64
CA THR A 343 18.24 -9.60 54.26
C THR A 343 19.27 -10.17 53.29
N THR A 344 19.33 -11.49 53.16
CA THR A 344 20.20 -12.26 52.24
C THR A 344 19.36 -13.26 51.45
N LYS A 345 19.79 -13.66 50.25
CA LYS A 345 19.08 -14.67 49.43
C LYS A 345 19.27 -16.10 49.95
N GLU A 346 20.29 -16.33 50.77
CA GLU A 346 20.64 -17.64 51.30
C GLU A 346 19.51 -18.20 52.18
N GLY A 347 19.05 -19.43 51.90
CA GLY A 347 18.02 -20.12 52.68
C GLY A 347 16.57 -19.71 52.40
N ILE A 348 16.32 -18.52 51.85
CA ILE A 348 14.96 -17.99 51.60
C ILE A 348 14.11 -18.96 50.77
N ILE A 349 14.67 -19.58 49.72
CA ILE A 349 13.93 -20.52 48.87
C ILE A 349 13.45 -21.74 49.69
N THR A 350 14.30 -22.26 50.58
CA THR A 350 13.95 -23.41 51.41
C THR A 350 12.87 -23.05 52.42
N ASP A 351 12.98 -21.86 53.02
CA ASP A 351 11.99 -21.36 53.98
C ASP A 351 10.65 -21.07 53.31
N PHE A 352 10.66 -20.61 52.06
CA PHE A 352 9.46 -20.45 51.25
C PHE A 352 8.71 -21.77 51.08
N TYR A 353 9.38 -22.84 50.63
CA TYR A 353 8.70 -24.13 50.43
C TYR A 353 8.21 -24.75 51.73
N LYS A 354 8.92 -24.53 52.85
CA LYS A 354 8.44 -24.92 54.19
C LYS A 354 7.18 -24.16 54.57
N ASN A 355 7.15 -22.85 54.33
CA ASN A 355 5.98 -22.01 54.61
C ASN A 355 4.82 -22.33 53.67
N LEU A 356 5.07 -22.63 52.40
CA LEU A 356 4.04 -23.04 51.44
C LEU A 356 3.22 -24.20 51.99
N VAL A 357 3.89 -25.26 52.47
CA VAL A 357 3.21 -26.43 53.02
C VAL A 357 2.46 -26.09 54.31
N ARG A 358 3.04 -25.26 55.19
CA ARG A 358 2.42 -24.85 56.46
C ARG A 358 1.19 -23.98 56.24
N ASP A 359 1.29 -22.99 55.37
CA ASP A 359 0.25 -22.02 55.07
C ASP A 359 -0.94 -22.76 54.45
N TYR A 360 -0.72 -23.58 53.43
CA TYR A 360 -1.79 -24.35 52.77
C TYR A 360 -2.46 -25.34 53.72
N ALA A 361 -1.69 -26.03 54.57
CA ALA A 361 -2.25 -26.87 55.63
C ALA A 361 -3.09 -26.07 56.62
N SER A 362 -2.67 -24.85 56.99
CA SER A 362 -3.41 -23.96 57.89
C SER A 362 -4.70 -23.41 57.28
N TYR A 363 -4.70 -23.15 55.97
CA TYR A 363 -5.88 -22.69 55.23
C TYR A 363 -6.89 -23.82 55.00
N GLY A 364 -6.51 -25.09 55.21
CA GLY A 364 -7.37 -26.24 54.95
C GLY A 364 -7.60 -26.48 53.45
N VAL A 365 -6.67 -26.05 52.59
CA VAL A 365 -6.75 -26.22 51.13
C VAL A 365 -5.63 -27.14 50.64
N GLY A 366 -5.88 -27.84 49.53
CA GLY A 366 -4.87 -28.70 48.90
C GLY A 366 -3.70 -27.89 48.31
N LEU A 367 -2.51 -28.49 48.27
CA LEU A 367 -1.33 -27.87 47.64
C LEU A 367 -1.61 -27.56 46.15
N PRO A 368 -0.92 -26.56 45.57
CA PRO A 368 -1.06 -26.24 44.16
C PRO A 368 -0.72 -27.44 43.27
N LEU A 369 -1.43 -27.59 42.16
CA LEU A 369 -1.19 -28.67 41.20
C LEU A 369 0.14 -28.48 40.46
N GLU A 370 0.44 -27.25 40.05
CA GLU A 370 1.67 -26.89 39.35
C GLU A 370 2.38 -25.69 40.00
N LEU A 371 3.70 -25.67 39.89
CA LEU A 371 4.55 -24.56 40.31
C LEU A 371 5.27 -24.00 39.08
N GLU A 372 5.06 -22.72 38.77
CA GLU A 372 5.81 -21.98 37.77
C GLU A 372 6.91 -21.19 38.47
N CYS A 373 8.17 -21.46 38.13
CA CYS A 373 9.32 -20.72 38.65
C CYS A 373 10.31 -20.42 37.53
N GLU A 374 11.02 -19.29 37.63
CA GLU A 374 12.11 -19.00 36.70
C GLU A 374 13.25 -20.01 36.89
N SER A 375 13.62 -20.70 35.81
CA SER A 375 14.75 -21.64 35.81
C SER A 375 16.06 -20.87 35.95
N ALA A 376 16.64 -20.86 37.15
CA ALA A 376 17.98 -20.35 37.42
C ALA A 376 19.07 -21.42 37.18
N LEU A 377 19.04 -22.07 36.01
CA LEU A 377 20.08 -23.02 35.55
C LEU A 377 21.04 -22.35 34.56
#